data_AF-B8MB24-F1
#
_entry.id   AF-B8MB24-F1
#
_cell.length_a   1.000
_cell.length_b   1.000
_cell.length_c   1.000
_cell.angle_alpha   90.00
_cell.angle_beta   90.00
_cell.angle_gamma   90.00
#
_symmetry.space_group_name_H-M   'P 1'
#
loop_
_entity.id
_entity.type
_entity.pdbx_description
1 polymer ?
#
loop_
_entity_poly.entity_id
_entity_poly.type
_entity_poly.pdbx_seq_one_letter_code
_entity_poly.pdbx_strand_id
1 'polypeptide(L)'
;MASVDIPPNAIGRISFTPSYAANALFTVVFAILLSLHVILAILYRKWYGYAIGMLCGLLLELLGCVAKVQLAKDRSNKDGYIMYIIGLTLGPTFLSSSLYLGISALLRHYRSTCFSPIGPRSFTTLFILGDFACLCFIGVGGSLAAIYAQNPIGVDLMLAGLATQVMVTAIFCVLLLVLHSEIHKKAKKDGRNQFIMSEWPATS
;
A
#
# COMPACT_ATOMS: atom_id res chain seq x y z
N MET A 1 -18.26 -29.16 -37.63
CA MET A 1 -18.93 -28.46 -36.52
C MET A 1 -19.52 -29.52 -35.61
N ALA A 2 -18.82 -29.88 -34.53
CA ALA A 2 -19.36 -30.75 -33.49
C ALA A 2 -19.39 -29.91 -32.21
N SER A 3 -20.59 -29.56 -31.77
CA SER A 3 -20.87 -28.89 -30.51
C SER A 3 -20.56 -29.85 -29.38
N VAL A 4 -19.48 -29.57 -28.65
CA VAL A 4 -19.17 -30.25 -27.39
C VAL A 4 -20.21 -29.83 -26.37
N ASP A 5 -21.10 -30.74 -25.99
CA ASP A 5 -22.05 -30.58 -24.91
C ASP A 5 -21.30 -30.55 -23.58
N ILE A 6 -21.23 -29.35 -22.99
CA ILE A 6 -20.58 -29.08 -21.72
C ILE A 6 -21.63 -29.27 -20.60
N PRO A 7 -21.40 -30.16 -19.62
CA PRO A 7 -22.35 -30.40 -18.53
C PRO A 7 -22.54 -29.14 -17.65
N PRO A 8 -23.70 -28.97 -16.99
CA PRO A 8 -24.11 -27.72 -16.32
C PRO A 8 -23.26 -27.35 -15.09
N ASN A 9 -22.32 -28.21 -14.70
CA ASN A 9 -21.38 -28.05 -13.59
C ASN A 9 -19.91 -27.90 -14.05
N ALA A 10 -19.66 -27.71 -15.35
CA ALA A 10 -18.31 -27.46 -15.85
C ALA A 10 -17.90 -26.00 -15.63
N ILE A 11 -16.83 -25.86 -14.85
CA ILE A 11 -16.07 -24.66 -14.57
C ILE A 11 -15.50 -24.10 -15.89
N GLY A 12 -16.29 -23.31 -16.63
CA GLY A 12 -15.92 -22.98 -18.02
C GLY A 12 -16.71 -21.89 -18.73
N ARG A 13 -17.39 -20.98 -18.00
CA ARG A 13 -18.13 -19.86 -18.61
C ARG A 13 -17.75 -18.46 -18.11
N ILE A 14 -16.51 -18.31 -17.68
CA ILE A 14 -15.83 -17.02 -17.65
C ILE A 14 -14.46 -17.21 -18.29
N SER A 15 -14.27 -16.62 -19.47
CA SER A 15 -12.95 -16.27 -19.98
C SER A 15 -12.39 -15.11 -19.14
N PHE A 16 -12.19 -15.38 -17.85
CA PHE A 16 -11.20 -14.73 -17.02
C PHE A 16 -10.20 -15.83 -16.77
N THR A 17 -9.07 -15.84 -17.48
CA THR A 17 -7.88 -16.44 -16.88
C THR A 17 -7.56 -15.55 -15.67
N PRO A 18 -7.81 -15.95 -14.41
CA PRO A 18 -7.28 -15.20 -13.28
C PRO A 18 -5.76 -15.24 -13.48
N SER A 19 -5.18 -14.14 -13.95
CA SER A 19 -3.86 -14.20 -14.55
C SER A 19 -2.86 -14.47 -13.44
N TYR A 20 -2.41 -15.72 -13.39
CA TYR A 20 -1.24 -16.14 -12.66
C TYR A 20 -0.07 -15.18 -12.94
N ALA A 21 -0.02 -14.69 -14.18
CA ALA A 21 0.87 -13.63 -14.64
C ALA A 21 0.70 -12.30 -13.90
N ALA A 22 -0.51 -11.81 -13.61
CA ALA A 22 -0.67 -10.55 -12.87
C ALA A 22 -0.21 -10.69 -11.41
N ASN A 23 -0.57 -11.78 -10.74
CA ASN A 23 -0.11 -12.03 -9.37
C ASN A 23 1.43 -12.20 -9.32
N ALA A 24 2.00 -12.89 -10.31
CA ALA A 24 3.46 -13.02 -10.46
C ALA A 24 4.13 -11.68 -10.76
N LEU A 25 3.54 -10.84 -11.63
CA LEU A 25 4.03 -9.49 -11.93
C LEU A 25 4.03 -8.63 -10.67
N PHE A 26 2.95 -8.60 -9.89
CA PHE A 26 2.93 -7.89 -8.61
C PHE A 26 4.01 -8.39 -7.66
N THR A 27 4.20 -9.71 -7.56
CA THR A 27 5.26 -10.31 -6.73
C THR A 27 6.65 -9.81 -7.15
N VAL A 28 6.94 -9.82 -8.46
CA VAL A 28 8.23 -9.36 -9.00
C VAL A 28 8.42 -7.86 -8.78
N VAL A 29 7.38 -7.04 -9.00
CA VAL A 29 7.43 -5.60 -8.78
C VAL A 29 7.72 -5.29 -7.30
N PHE A 30 7.02 -5.94 -6.36
CA PHE A 30 7.29 -5.75 -4.93
C PHE A 30 8.68 -6.26 -4.54
N ALA A 31 9.18 -7.35 -5.12
CA ALA A 31 10.54 -7.84 -4.88
C ALA A 31 11.62 -6.86 -5.37
N ILE A 32 11.42 -6.24 -6.54
CA ILE A 32 12.33 -5.21 -7.08
C ILE A 32 12.30 -3.96 -6.19
N LEU A 33 11.09 -3.49 -5.84
CA LEU A 33 10.93 -2.32 -4.97
C LEU A 33 11.57 -2.57 -3.60
N LEU A 34 11.42 -3.77 -3.04
CA LEU A 34 12.05 -4.16 -1.78
C LEU A 34 13.56 -4.15 -1.89
N SER A 35 14.12 -4.74 -2.94
CA SER A 35 15.56 -4.76 -3.19
C SER A 35 16.13 -3.35 -3.33
N LEU A 36 15.44 -2.47 -4.08
CA LEU A 36 15.82 -1.07 -4.22
C LEU A 36 15.78 -0.34 -2.88
N HIS A 37 14.73 -0.55 -2.08
CA HIS A 37 14.59 0.08 -0.76
C HIS A 37 15.66 -0.41 0.23
N VAL A 38 16.03 -1.69 0.18
CA VAL A 38 17.13 -2.25 0.99
C VAL A 38 18.45 -1.56 0.62
N ILE A 39 18.74 -1.40 -0.67
CA ILE A 39 19.94 -0.69 -1.14
C ILE A 39 19.93 0.76 -0.64
N LEU A 40 18.81 1.48 -0.82
CA LEU A 40 18.65 2.85 -0.34
C LEU A 40 18.78 2.94 1.19
N ALA A 41 18.26 1.98 1.95
CA ALA A 41 18.36 1.94 3.40
C ALA A 41 19.82 1.75 3.87
N ILE A 42 20.59 0.92 3.16
CA ILE A 42 22.02 0.70 3.44
C ILE A 42 22.84 1.96 3.10
N LEU A 43 22.55 2.62 1.97
CA LEU A 43 23.25 3.85 1.57
C LEU A 43 22.89 5.06 2.46
N TYR A 44 21.61 5.26 2.78
CA TYR A 44 21.10 6.46 3.46
C TYR A 44 20.80 6.22 4.94
N ARG A 45 21.80 5.67 5.64
CA ARG A 45 21.86 5.22 7.05
C ARG A 45 21.38 6.21 8.14
N LYS A 46 20.90 7.41 7.80
CA LYS A 46 20.52 8.46 8.75
C LYS A 46 19.05 8.43 9.20
N TRP A 47 18.19 7.60 8.60
CA TRP A 47 16.73 7.61 8.87
C TRP A 47 16.16 6.20 9.13
N TYR A 48 16.70 5.50 10.13
CA TYR A 48 16.34 4.10 10.42
C TYR A 48 14.85 3.86 10.70
N GLY A 49 14.15 4.75 11.41
CA GLY A 49 12.73 4.54 11.75
C GLY A 49 11.81 4.48 10.52
N TYR A 50 12.06 5.34 9.52
CA TYR A 50 11.36 5.32 8.24
C TYR A 50 11.73 4.08 7.41
N ALA A 51 13.03 3.80 7.29
CA ALA A 51 13.51 2.70 6.48
C ALA A 51 12.97 1.35 6.97
N ILE A 52 12.90 1.14 8.29
CA ILE A 52 12.37 -0.09 8.89
C ILE A 52 10.87 -0.25 8.61
N GLY A 53 10.08 0.82 8.76
CA GLY A 53 8.64 0.77 8.49
C GLY A 53 8.33 0.46 7.01
N MET A 54 9.08 1.08 6.09
CA MET A 54 8.96 0.79 4.66
C MET A 54 9.35 -0.67 4.38
N LEU A 55 10.49 -1.11 4.87
CA LEU A 55 10.99 -2.46 4.62
C LEU A 55 10.05 -3.54 5.17
N CYS A 56 9.47 -3.32 6.35
CA CYS A 56 8.44 -4.19 6.91
C CYS A 56 7.18 -4.24 6.03
N GLY A 57 6.68 -3.08 5.58
CA GLY A 57 5.52 -3.01 4.69
C GLY A 57 5.75 -3.73 3.36
N LEU A 58 6.90 -3.52 2.71
CA LEU A 58 7.24 -4.23 1.47
C LEU A 58 7.42 -5.74 1.68
N LEU A 59 7.98 -6.18 2.82
CA LEU A 59 8.09 -7.61 3.15
C LEU A 59 6.71 -8.25 3.34
N LEU A 60 5.81 -7.58 4.06
CA LEU A 60 4.43 -8.05 4.27
C LEU A 60 3.68 -8.18 2.95
N GLU A 61 3.83 -7.21 2.05
CA GLU A 61 3.19 -7.26 0.74
C GLU A 61 3.74 -8.38 -0.15
N LEU A 62 5.06 -8.58 -0.11
CA LEU A 62 5.72 -9.67 -0.81
C LEU A 62 5.25 -11.03 -0.28
N LEU A 63 5.22 -11.22 1.04
CA LEU A 63 4.70 -12.43 1.68
C LEU A 63 3.23 -12.67 1.34
N GLY A 64 2.41 -11.61 1.33
CA GLY A 64 1.00 -11.68 0.92
C GLY A 64 0.84 -12.11 -0.54
N CYS A 65 1.66 -11.56 -1.45
CA CYS A 65 1.68 -11.95 -2.86
C CYS A 65 2.14 -13.41 -3.06
N VAL A 66 3.18 -13.84 -2.34
CA VAL A 66 3.65 -15.24 -2.38
C VAL A 66 2.57 -16.18 -1.85
N ALA A 67 1.94 -15.85 -0.73
CA ALA A 67 0.84 -16.61 -0.16
C ALA A 67 -0.35 -16.70 -1.13
N LYS A 68 -0.68 -15.61 -1.85
CA LYS A 68 -1.70 -15.58 -2.89
C LYS A 68 -1.43 -16.56 -4.02
N VAL A 69 -0.17 -16.64 -4.47
CA VAL A 69 0.26 -17.59 -5.51
C VAL A 69 0.19 -19.03 -5.01
N GLN A 70 0.62 -19.29 -3.76
CA GLN A 70 0.52 -20.61 -3.15
C GLN A 70 -0.94 -21.07 -3.00
N LEU A 71 -1.82 -20.18 -2.52
CA LEU A 71 -3.25 -20.45 -2.37
C LEU A 71 -3.96 -20.65 -3.72
N ALA A 72 -3.40 -20.10 -4.81
CA ALA A 72 -3.88 -20.36 -6.17
C ALA A 72 -3.53 -21.77 -6.66
N LYS A 73 -2.51 -22.44 -6.11
CA LYS A 73 -2.19 -23.84 -6.42
C LYS A 73 -2.95 -24.81 -5.52
N ASP A 74 -3.03 -24.49 -4.24
CA ASP A 74 -3.71 -25.31 -3.24
C ASP A 74 -4.59 -24.44 -2.36
N ARG A 75 -5.89 -24.45 -2.68
CA ARG A 75 -6.90 -23.62 -2.01
C ARG A 75 -7.31 -24.17 -0.64
N SER A 76 -6.87 -25.38 -0.28
CA SER A 76 -7.20 -26.03 0.99
C SER A 76 -6.24 -25.64 2.13
N ASN A 77 -5.13 -24.98 1.81
CA ASN A 77 -4.14 -24.56 2.80
C ASN A 77 -4.61 -23.34 3.63
N LYS A 78 -5.11 -23.61 4.83
CA LYS A 78 -5.59 -22.58 5.78
C LYS A 78 -4.49 -21.63 6.24
N ASP A 79 -3.27 -22.13 6.43
CA ASP A 79 -2.14 -21.30 6.87
C ASP A 79 -1.74 -20.30 5.79
N GLY A 80 -1.77 -20.73 4.51
CA GLY A 80 -1.56 -19.87 3.35
C GLY A 80 -2.62 -18.77 3.23
N TYR A 81 -3.88 -19.08 3.57
CA TYR A 81 -4.97 -18.09 3.57
C TYR A 81 -4.79 -17.03 4.65
N ILE A 82 -4.40 -17.43 5.86
CA ILE A 82 -4.13 -16.50 6.97
C ILE A 82 -2.95 -15.59 6.61
N MET A 83 -1.86 -16.15 6.09
CA MET A 83 -0.69 -15.37 5.67
C MET A 83 -1.01 -14.39 4.54
N TYR A 84 -1.85 -14.80 3.59
CA TYR A 84 -2.35 -13.93 2.52
C TYR A 84 -3.13 -12.72 3.06
N ILE A 85 -4.12 -12.97 3.93
CA ILE A 85 -4.95 -11.90 4.49
C ILE A 85 -4.09 -10.96 5.34
N ILE A 86 -3.28 -11.48 6.26
CA ILE A 86 -2.45 -10.64 7.14
C ILE A 86 -1.43 -9.84 6.33
N GLY A 87 -0.73 -10.47 5.38
CA GLY A 87 0.29 -9.81 4.56
C GLY A 87 -0.28 -8.66 3.73
N LEU A 88 -1.38 -8.90 3.01
CA LEU A 88 -2.01 -7.87 2.18
C LEU A 88 -2.76 -6.80 2.98
N THR A 89 -3.10 -7.07 4.24
CA THR A 89 -3.80 -6.10 5.08
C THR A 89 -2.81 -5.22 5.85
N LEU A 90 -1.73 -5.80 6.40
CA LEU A 90 -0.73 -5.02 7.15
C LEU A 90 0.26 -4.28 6.23
N GLY A 91 0.56 -4.83 5.06
CA GLY A 91 1.44 -4.22 4.05
C GLY A 91 1.11 -2.75 3.74
N PRO A 92 -0.10 -2.42 3.24
CA PRO A 92 -0.48 -1.06 2.88
C PRO A 92 -0.49 -0.11 4.08
N THR A 93 -0.93 -0.57 5.26
CA THR A 93 -0.94 0.24 6.49
C THR A 93 0.46 0.64 6.93
N PHE A 94 1.41 -0.31 6.91
CA PHE A 94 2.82 -0.04 7.24
C PHE A 94 3.49 0.87 6.21
N LEU A 95 3.26 0.63 4.92
CA LEU A 95 3.74 1.48 3.83
C LEU A 95 3.25 2.92 3.98
N SER A 96 1.95 3.10 4.21
CA SER A 96 1.29 4.39 4.42
C SER A 96 1.88 5.16 5.62
N SER A 97 1.98 4.48 6.77
CA SER A 97 2.55 5.05 7.99
C SER A 97 4.00 5.49 7.81
N SER A 98 4.82 4.66 7.16
CA SER A 98 6.22 4.99 6.94
C SER A 98 6.37 6.18 5.98
N LEU A 99 5.66 6.19 4.85
CA LEU A 99 5.69 7.29 3.89
C LEU A 99 5.36 8.64 4.53
N TYR A 100 4.40 8.66 5.45
CA TYR A 100 4.08 9.86 6.24
C TYR A 100 5.22 10.27 7.20
N LEU A 101 5.84 9.33 7.91
CA LEU A 101 7.00 9.63 8.75
C LEU A 101 8.13 10.26 7.93
N GLY A 102 8.38 9.75 6.72
CA GLY A 102 9.35 10.30 5.77
C GLY A 102 9.01 11.74 5.37
N ILE A 103 7.77 12.01 4.96
CA ILE A 103 7.34 13.35 4.55
C ILE A 103 7.34 14.33 5.74
N SER A 104 6.91 13.89 6.93
CA SER A 104 6.92 14.73 8.14
C SER A 104 8.34 15.08 8.62
N ALA A 105 9.32 14.20 8.37
CA ALA A 105 10.73 14.45 8.59
C ALA A 105 11.27 15.45 7.56
N LEU A 106 10.96 15.25 6.28
CA LEU A 106 11.32 16.18 5.20
C LEU A 106 10.74 17.58 5.46
N LEU A 107 9.45 17.68 5.80
CA LEU A 107 8.79 18.94 6.13
C LEU A 107 9.40 19.65 7.34
N ARG A 108 9.94 18.91 8.32
CA ARG A 108 10.68 19.49 9.45
C ARG A 108 12.03 20.06 9.02
N HIS A 109 12.70 19.39 8.10
CA HIS A 109 13.99 19.83 7.57
C HIS A 109 13.87 21.08 6.67
N TYR A 110 12.84 21.15 5.84
CA TYR A 110 12.56 22.30 4.95
C TYR A 110 11.65 23.38 5.59
N ARG A 111 11.41 23.31 6.91
CA ARG A 111 10.43 24.17 7.61
C ARG A 111 10.82 25.64 7.72
N SER A 112 11.97 26.07 7.21
CA SER A 112 12.34 27.49 7.16
C SER A 112 11.44 28.32 6.25
N THR A 113 10.62 27.74 5.37
CA THR A 113 10.00 28.52 4.27
C THR A 113 8.53 28.18 3.96
N CYS A 114 7.61 28.32 4.92
CA CYS A 114 6.13 28.50 4.74
C CYS A 114 5.16 27.34 5.05
N PHE A 115 4.27 27.65 6.00
CA PHE A 115 2.80 27.46 6.08
C PHE A 115 2.16 26.10 5.73
N SER A 116 1.59 25.45 6.76
CA SER A 116 0.12 25.24 6.84
C SER A 116 -0.35 24.91 8.28
N PRO A 117 -1.50 25.45 8.78
CA PRO A 117 -2.01 25.28 10.15
C PRO A 117 -2.86 24.02 10.40
N ILE A 118 -3.23 23.27 9.36
CA ILE A 118 -4.07 22.07 9.51
C ILE A 118 -3.14 20.89 9.79
N GLY A 119 -3.12 20.45 11.05
CA GLY A 119 -2.19 19.45 11.55
C GLY A 119 -2.17 18.16 10.71
N PRO A 120 -1.06 17.86 10.00
CA PRO A 120 -0.90 16.60 9.25
C PRO A 120 -1.07 15.35 10.14
N ARG A 121 -0.87 15.52 11.45
CA ARG A 121 -1.02 14.50 12.48
C ARG A 121 -2.44 13.98 12.61
N SER A 122 -3.45 14.84 12.56
CA SER A 122 -4.85 14.41 12.77
C SER A 122 -5.35 13.53 11.64
N PHE A 123 -4.95 13.83 10.39
CA PHE A 123 -5.30 13.03 9.22
C PHE A 123 -4.66 11.63 9.28
N THR A 124 -3.41 11.56 9.75
CA THR A 124 -2.70 10.29 9.94
C THR A 124 -3.33 9.44 11.03
N THR A 125 -3.73 10.03 12.16
CA THR A 125 -4.40 9.31 13.24
C THR A 125 -5.76 8.76 12.81
N LEU A 126 -6.55 9.54 12.06
CA LEU A 126 -7.83 9.07 11.51
C LEU A 126 -7.64 7.91 10.52
N PHE A 127 -6.58 7.95 9.70
CA PHE A 127 -6.25 6.87 8.78
C PHE A 127 -5.88 5.58 9.51
N ILE A 128 -4.97 5.66 10.49
CA ILE A 128 -4.56 4.50 11.30
C ILE A 128 -5.76 3.90 12.03
N LEU A 129 -6.66 4.74 12.56
CA LEU A 129 -7.87 4.28 13.21
C LEU A 129 -8.84 3.60 12.23
N GLY A 130 -8.95 4.11 11.00
CA GLY A 130 -9.73 3.51 9.92
C GLY A 130 -9.20 2.14 9.49
N ASP A 131 -7.88 2.03 9.29
CA ASP A 131 -7.22 0.75 8.99
C ASP A 131 -7.38 -0.25 10.14
N PHE A 132 -7.28 0.22 11.39
CA PHE A 132 -7.53 -0.63 12.57
C PHE A 132 -8.98 -1.13 12.62
N ALA A 133 -9.96 -0.28 12.31
CA ALA A 133 -11.35 -0.71 12.20
C ALA A 133 -11.56 -1.75 11.09
N CYS A 134 -10.89 -1.58 9.95
CA CYS A 134 -10.92 -2.57 8.86
C CYS A 134 -10.30 -3.91 9.29
N LEU A 135 -9.17 -3.89 9.99
CA LEU A 135 -8.54 -5.07 10.59
C LEU A 135 -9.50 -5.81 11.54
N CYS A 136 -10.26 -5.08 12.36
CA CYS A 136 -11.30 -5.66 13.21
C CYS A 136 -12.38 -6.37 12.38
N PHE A 137 -12.90 -5.74 11.32
CA PHE A 137 -13.87 -6.37 10.42
C PHE A 137 -13.31 -7.62 9.73
N ILE A 138 -12.06 -7.58 9.29
CA ILE A 138 -11.37 -8.71 8.66
C ILE A 138 -11.18 -9.85 9.67
N GLY A 139 -10.77 -9.55 10.90
CA GLY A 139 -10.58 -10.55 11.97
C GLY A 139 -11.89 -11.20 12.41
N VAL A 140 -12.96 -10.40 12.57
CA VAL A 140 -14.30 -10.89 12.91
C VAL A 140 -14.87 -11.71 11.74
N GLY A 141 -14.76 -11.20 10.51
CA GLY A 141 -15.19 -11.90 9.30
C GLY A 141 -14.45 -13.22 9.09
N GLY A 142 -13.14 -13.23 9.28
CA GLY A 142 -12.29 -14.43 9.22
C GLY A 142 -12.67 -15.47 10.29
N SER A 143 -12.95 -15.03 11.51
CA SER A 143 -13.41 -15.92 12.60
C SER A 143 -14.78 -16.51 12.30
N LEU A 144 -15.73 -15.70 11.82
CA LEU A 144 -17.05 -16.15 11.38
C LEU A 144 -16.96 -17.13 10.21
N ALA A 145 -16.09 -16.88 9.25
CA ALA A 145 -15.86 -17.76 8.11
C ALA A 145 -15.27 -19.12 8.54
N ALA A 146 -14.46 -19.15 9.61
CA ALA A 146 -13.92 -20.39 10.17
C ALA A 146 -14.96 -21.22 10.93
N ILE A 147 -15.88 -20.57 11.66
CA ILE A 147 -16.92 -21.24 12.45
C ILE A 147 -18.09 -21.68 11.56
N TYR A 148 -18.53 -20.80 10.65
CA TYR A 148 -19.70 -20.99 9.80
C TYR A 148 -19.30 -21.18 8.34
N ALA A 149 -18.60 -22.27 8.03
CA ALA A 149 -18.09 -22.55 6.68
C ALA A 149 -19.17 -22.61 5.59
N GLN A 150 -20.44 -22.86 5.94
CA GLN A 150 -21.56 -22.92 5.01
C GLN A 150 -22.23 -21.55 4.76
N ASN A 151 -21.96 -20.55 5.62
CA ASN A 151 -22.55 -19.22 5.49
C ASN A 151 -21.54 -18.24 4.88
N PRO A 152 -21.88 -17.55 3.77
CA PRO A 152 -20.97 -16.61 3.12
C PRO A 152 -20.74 -15.33 3.92
N ILE A 153 -21.56 -15.07 4.94
CA ILE A 153 -21.56 -13.83 5.76
C ILE A 153 -20.16 -13.49 6.30
N GLY A 154 -19.40 -14.48 6.78
CA GLY A 154 -18.06 -14.24 7.29
C GLY A 154 -17.07 -13.80 6.20
N VAL A 155 -17.14 -14.44 5.03
CA VAL A 155 -16.29 -14.10 3.87
C VAL A 155 -16.67 -12.73 3.30
N ASP A 156 -17.97 -12.44 3.19
CA ASP A 156 -18.47 -11.15 2.70
C ASP A 156 -18.07 -10.00 3.62
N LEU A 157 -18.16 -10.20 4.95
CA LEU A 157 -17.73 -9.21 5.94
C LEU A 157 -16.22 -8.96 5.86
N MET A 158 -15.43 -10.02 5.70
CA MET A 158 -13.98 -9.91 5.53
C MET A 158 -13.64 -9.15 4.23
N LEU A 159 -14.33 -9.45 3.13
CA LEU A 159 -14.14 -8.77 1.85
C LEU A 159 -14.54 -7.30 1.91
N ALA A 160 -15.62 -6.97 2.63
CA ALA A 160 -16.05 -5.59 2.86
C ALA A 160 -15.01 -4.78 3.66
N GLY A 161 -14.40 -5.39 4.68
CA GLY A 161 -13.29 -4.79 5.43
C GLY A 161 -12.08 -4.51 4.53
N LEU A 162 -11.68 -5.49 3.72
CA LEU A 162 -10.57 -5.34 2.76
C LEU A 162 -10.86 -4.25 1.72
N ALA A 163 -12.06 -4.22 1.15
CA ALA A 163 -12.45 -3.22 0.14
C ALA A 163 -12.42 -1.79 0.71
N THR A 164 -12.94 -1.63 1.93
CA THR A 164 -12.93 -0.34 2.63
C THR A 164 -11.49 0.12 2.90
N GLN A 165 -10.63 -0.79 3.35
CA GLN A 165 -9.23 -0.49 3.60
C GLN A 165 -8.48 -0.03 2.35
N VAL A 166 -8.68 -0.73 1.23
CA VAL A 166 -8.06 -0.37 -0.06
C VAL A 166 -8.55 1.01 -0.52
N MET A 167 -9.83 1.31 -0.37
CA MET A 167 -10.39 2.62 -0.70
C MET A 167 -9.76 3.74 0.13
N VAL A 168 -9.65 3.56 1.44
CA VAL A 168 -9.05 4.55 2.35
C VAL A 168 -7.57 4.74 2.03
N THR A 169 -6.83 3.65 1.79
CA THR A 169 -5.42 3.68 1.37
C THR A 169 -5.23 4.40 0.04
N ALA A 170 -6.10 4.17 -0.94
CA ALA A 170 -6.03 4.82 -2.24
C ALA A 170 -6.22 6.35 -2.14
N ILE A 171 -7.21 6.80 -1.36
CA ILE A 171 -7.45 8.23 -1.10
C ILE A 171 -6.21 8.87 -0.46
N PHE A 172 -5.61 8.18 0.50
CA PHE A 172 -4.39 8.64 1.16
C PHE A 172 -3.22 8.76 0.18
N CYS A 173 -3.02 7.77 -0.68
CA CYS A 173 -1.97 7.79 -1.70
C CYS A 173 -2.13 8.98 -2.66
N VAL A 174 -3.35 9.29 -3.09
CA VAL A 174 -3.64 10.46 -3.93
C VAL A 174 -3.30 11.77 -3.20
N LEU A 175 -3.73 11.91 -1.94
CA LEU A 175 -3.43 13.10 -1.14
C LEU A 175 -1.91 13.32 -1.00
N LEU A 176 -1.17 12.24 -0.75
CA LEU A 176 0.29 12.28 -0.67
C LEU A 176 0.95 12.68 -1.99
N LEU A 177 0.49 12.16 -3.12
CA LEU A 177 1.01 12.52 -4.44
C LEU A 177 0.79 14.01 -4.75
N VAL A 178 -0.36 14.55 -4.37
CA VAL A 178 -0.65 15.99 -4.50
C VAL A 178 0.31 16.80 -3.64
N LEU A 179 0.46 16.46 -2.35
CA LEU A 179 1.37 17.16 -1.44
C LEU A 179 2.84 17.08 -1.92
N HIS A 180 3.29 15.90 -2.34
CA HIS A 180 4.62 15.70 -2.89
C HIS A 180 4.86 16.54 -4.14
N SER A 181 3.88 16.58 -5.06
CA SER A 181 3.96 17.39 -6.27
C SER A 181 4.04 18.89 -5.96
N GLU A 182 3.28 19.37 -4.98
CA GLU A 182 3.33 20.78 -4.55
C GLU A 182 4.67 21.14 -3.90
N ILE A 183 5.23 20.26 -3.05
CA ILE A 183 6.58 20.44 -2.48
C ILE A 183 7.63 20.46 -3.59
N HIS A 184 7.57 19.54 -4.54
CA HIS A 184 8.54 19.45 -5.63
C HIS A 184 8.46 20.67 -6.58
N LYS A 185 7.25 21.18 -6.85
CA LYS A 185 7.06 22.44 -7.60
C LYS A 185 7.67 23.62 -6.84
N LYS A 186 7.49 23.70 -5.52
CA LYS A 186 8.08 24.76 -4.69
C LYS A 186 9.60 24.66 -4.63
N ALA A 187 10.17 23.48 -4.45
CA ALA A 187 11.62 23.26 -4.47
C ALA A 187 12.24 23.70 -5.83
N LYS A 188 11.58 23.39 -6.95
CA LYS A 188 12.00 23.84 -8.28
C LYS A 188 11.80 25.36 -8.50
N LYS A 189 10.89 25.99 -7.78
CA LYS A 189 10.65 27.44 -7.86
C LYS A 189 11.68 28.20 -7.02
N ASP A 190 12.01 27.73 -5.82
CA ASP A 190 13.05 28.32 -4.96
C ASP A 190 14.45 28.23 -5.59
N GLY A 191 14.78 27.08 -6.20
CA GLY A 191 16.03 26.94 -6.96
C GLY A 191 16.12 27.93 -8.12
N ARG A 192 15.00 28.26 -8.80
CA ARG A 192 14.98 29.27 -9.87
C ARG A 192 15.04 30.71 -9.33
N ASN A 193 14.44 30.99 -8.19
CA ASN A 193 14.44 32.32 -7.59
C ASN A 193 15.84 32.71 -7.06
N GLN A 194 16.63 31.74 -6.58
CA GLN A 194 18.04 31.98 -6.24
C GLN A 194 18.88 32.41 -7.45
N PHE A 195 18.65 31.84 -8.64
CA PHE A 195 19.34 32.25 -9.86
C PHE A 195 18.93 33.65 -10.34
N ILE A 196 17.65 34.01 -10.24
CA ILE A 196 17.18 35.35 -10.64
C ILE A 196 17.72 36.44 -9.69
N MET A 197 17.91 36.13 -8.39
CA MET A 197 18.40 37.11 -7.42
C MET A 197 19.92 37.34 -7.47
N SER A 198 20.69 36.42 -8.08
CA SER A 198 22.11 36.63 -8.38
C SER A 198 22.38 37.43 -9.66
N GLU A 199 21.34 37.71 -10.47
CA GLU A 199 21.44 38.46 -11.73
C GLU A 199 21.00 39.93 -11.60
N TRP A 200 20.84 40.48 -10.39
CA TRP A 200 20.67 41.92 -10.24
C TRP A 200 22.05 42.59 -10.23
N PRO A 201 22.47 43.28 -11.32
CA PRO A 201 23.67 44.10 -11.24
C PRO A 201 23.39 45.23 -10.25
N ALA A 202 24.27 45.37 -9.26
CA ALA A 202 24.42 46.62 -8.55
C ALA A 202 24.82 47.68 -9.59
N THR A 203 23.86 48.48 -10.03
CA THR A 203 24.15 49.74 -10.72
C THR A 203 23.56 50.86 -9.88
N SER A 204 24.47 51.44 -9.09
CA SER A 204 24.68 52.88 -8.81
C SER A 204 23.45 53.79 -8.80
#